data_AF-A0A6C0AND5-F1
#
_entry.id   AF-A0A6C0AND5-F1
#
_cell.length_a   1.000
_cell.length_b   1.000
_cell.length_c   1.000
_cell.angle_alpha   90.00
_cell.angle_beta   90.00
_cell.angle_gamma   90.00
#
_symmetry.space_group_name_H-M   'P 1'
#
loop_
_entity.id
_entity.type
_entity.pdbx_description
1 polymer ?
#
loop_
_entity_poly.entity_id
_entity_poly.type
_entity_poly.pdbx_seq_one_letter_code
_entity_poly.pdbx_strand_id
1 'polypeptide(L)'
;MKAVYVIIENGEPYTMVYETFESAVAVVKAKHKETIEEQIKEAGGYPICSDLDVPENKVTGKTELYVEKGINIIIYKLPLAYAF
;
A
#
# COMPACT_ATOMS: atom_id res chain seq x y z
N MET A 1 -7.55 -6.16 19.46
CA MET A 1 -7.90 -4.74 19.20
C MET A 1 -8.36 -4.62 17.77
N LYS A 2 -9.47 -3.91 17.52
CA LYS A 2 -9.82 -3.55 16.14
C LYS A 2 -8.87 -2.46 15.67
N ALA A 3 -8.48 -2.53 14.40
CA ALA A 3 -7.62 -1.54 13.76
C ALA A 3 -8.19 -1.20 12.39
N VAL A 4 -7.85 -0.03 11.89
CA VAL A 4 -8.10 0.37 10.51
C VAL A 4 -6.78 0.63 9.81
N TYR A 5 -6.77 0.45 8.50
CA TYR A 5 -5.63 0.67 7.64
C TYR A 5 -5.84 1.94 6.83
N VAL A 6 -4.88 2.86 6.91
CA VAL A 6 -4.89 4.14 6.20
C VAL A 6 -3.75 4.12 5.19
N ILE A 7 -4.05 4.53 3.95
CA ILE A 7 -3.07 4.61 2.86
C ILE A 7 -2.67 6.08 2.71
N ILE A 8 -1.37 6.34 2.74
CA ILE A 8 -0.76 7.63 2.41
C ILE A 8 0.08 7.44 1.14
N GLU A 9 -0.22 8.18 0.08
CA GLU A 9 0.54 8.15 -1.17
C GLU A 9 1.22 9.51 -1.36
N ASN A 10 2.55 9.52 -1.43
CA ASN A 10 3.35 10.74 -1.61
C ASN A 10 2.99 11.86 -0.62
N GLY A 11 2.65 11.50 0.61
CA GLY A 11 2.25 12.43 1.67
C GLY A 11 0.75 12.71 1.77
N GLU A 12 -0.04 12.29 0.77
CA GLU A 12 -1.48 12.55 0.72
C GLU A 12 -2.30 11.31 1.13
N PRO A 13 -3.22 11.43 2.11
CA PRO A 13 -4.06 10.33 2.53
C PRO A 13 -5.14 10.01 1.49
N TYR A 14 -5.44 8.71 1.36
CA TYR A 14 -6.66 8.29 0.68
C TYR A 14 -7.90 8.63 1.51
N THR A 15 -9.02 8.89 0.85
CA THR A 15 -10.29 9.26 1.50
C THR A 15 -10.93 8.11 2.27
N MET A 16 -10.59 6.86 1.93
CA MET A 16 -11.16 5.65 2.52
C MET A 16 -10.15 4.97 3.45
N VAL A 17 -10.69 4.35 4.50
CA VAL A 17 -9.96 3.47 5.41
C VAL A 17 -10.40 2.03 5.21
N TYR A 18 -9.52 1.09 5.55
CA TYR A 18 -9.73 -0.33 5.27
C TYR A 18 -9.68 -1.15 6.55
N GLU A 19 -10.34 -2.31 6.56
CA GLU A 19 -10.37 -3.20 7.72
C GLU A 19 -9.20 -4.20 7.74
N THR A 20 -8.55 -4.42 6.59
CA THR A 20 -7.44 -5.37 6.45
C THR A 20 -6.28 -4.76 5.67
N PHE A 21 -5.07 -5.26 5.91
CA PHE A 21 -3.89 -4.86 5.16
C PHE A 21 -4.03 -5.25 3.68
N GLU A 22 -4.55 -6.46 3.42
CA GLU A 22 -4.72 -7.01 2.07
C GLU A 22 -5.69 -6.18 1.23
N SER A 23 -6.76 -5.66 1.82
CA SER A 23 -7.69 -4.78 1.10
C SER A 23 -7.06 -3.44 0.76
N ALA A 24 -6.26 -2.86 1.68
CA ALA A 24 -5.51 -1.64 1.40
C ALA A 24 -4.50 -1.84 0.25
N VAL A 25 -3.73 -2.94 0.27
CA VAL A 25 -2.80 -3.31 -0.81
C VAL A 25 -3.53 -3.53 -2.14
N ALA A 26 -4.69 -4.20 -2.12
CA ALA A 26 -5.47 -4.45 -3.31
C ALA A 26 -5.93 -3.15 -3.98
N VAL A 27 -6.32 -2.13 -3.20
CA VAL A 27 -6.68 -0.82 -3.75
C VAL A 27 -5.48 -0.11 -4.36
N VAL A 28 -4.31 -0.15 -3.71
CA VAL A 28 -3.06 0.39 -4.28
C VAL A 28 -2.76 -0.24 -5.63
N LYS A 29 -2.81 -1.58 -5.70
CA LYS A 29 -2.57 -2.34 -6.94
C LYS A 29 -3.59 -2.01 -8.03
N ALA A 30 -4.86 -1.85 -7.65
CA ALA A 30 -5.91 -1.49 -8.60
C ALA A 30 -5.73 -0.07 -9.15
N LYS A 31 -5.38 0.91 -8.29
CA LYS A 31 -5.17 2.30 -8.69
C LYS A 31 -3.98 2.46 -9.65
N HIS A 32 -2.88 1.76 -9.39
CA HIS A 32 -1.64 1.87 -10.17
C HIS A 32 -1.45 0.74 -11.18
N LYS A 33 -2.54 0.03 -11.52
CA LYS A 33 -2.49 -1.15 -12.38
C LYS A 33 -1.82 -0.87 -13.73
N GLU A 34 -2.16 0.23 -14.38
CA GLU A 34 -1.61 0.59 -15.69
C GLU A 34 -0.09 0.80 -15.62
N THR A 35 0.39 1.50 -14.58
CA THR A 35 1.82 1.72 -14.34
C THR A 35 2.57 0.40 -14.08
N ILE A 36 1.96 -0.51 -13.31
CA ILE A 36 2.54 -1.84 -13.04
C ILE A 36 2.59 -2.68 -14.32
N GLU A 37 1.52 -2.68 -15.12
CA GLU A 37 1.47 -3.41 -16.39
C GLU A 37 2.48 -2.89 -17.42
N GLU A 38 2.67 -1.57 -17.49
CA GLU A 38 3.70 -0.94 -18.31
C GLU A 38 5.10 -1.43 -17.89
N GLN A 39 5.40 -1.40 -16.59
CA GLN A 39 6.69 -1.87 -16.07
C GLN A 39 6.92 -3.37 -16.33
N ILE A 40 5.90 -4.21 -16.15
CA ILE A 40 6.00 -5.65 -16.44
C ILE A 40 6.35 -5.86 -17.92
N LYS A 41 5.74 -5.08 -18.81
CA LYS A 41 6.01 -5.13 -20.25
C LYS A 41 7.43 -4.65 -20.58
N GLU A 42 7.87 -3.54 -19.99
CA GLU A 42 9.22 -2.99 -20.18
C GLU A 42 10.30 -3.94 -19.64
N ALA A 43 10.05 -4.56 -18.48
CA ALA A 43 10.98 -5.47 -17.84
C ALA A 43 11.13 -6.79 -18.60
N GLY A 44 10.18 -7.18 -19.46
CA GLY A 44 10.34 -8.35 -20.34
C GLY A 44 10.66 -9.66 -19.61
N GLY A 45 10.18 -9.81 -18.37
CA GLY A 45 10.45 -10.97 -17.51
C GLY A 45 11.55 -10.76 -16.45
N TYR A 46 12.22 -9.62 -16.42
CA TYR A 46 13.07 -9.20 -15.31
C TYR A 46 12.23 -8.64 -14.13
N PRO A 47 12.80 -8.57 -12.91
CA PRO A 47 12.14 -7.90 -11.79
C PRO A 47 11.82 -6.44 -12.12
N ILE A 48 10.61 -6.00 -11.76
CA ILE A 48 10.20 -4.60 -11.85
C ILE A 48 10.68 -3.82 -10.63
N CYS A 49 10.85 -2.51 -10.76
CA CYS A 49 11.22 -1.63 -9.66
C CYS A 49 10.01 -1.25 -8.78
N SER A 50 9.04 -2.13 -8.59
CA SER A 50 7.89 -1.91 -7.72
C SER A 50 7.85 -2.98 -6.63
N ASP A 51 7.56 -2.58 -5.39
CA ASP A 51 7.50 -3.45 -4.22
C ASP A 51 6.12 -3.36 -3.56
N LEU A 52 5.24 -4.27 -3.97
CA LEU A 52 3.81 -4.30 -3.60
C LEU A 52 3.39 -5.60 -2.90
N ASP A 53 4.28 -6.59 -2.84
CA ASP A 53 4.04 -7.91 -2.26
C ASP A 53 4.77 -8.11 -0.92
N VAL A 54 5.15 -7.00 -0.27
CA VAL A 54 5.77 -7.05 1.06
C VAL A 54 4.77 -7.48 2.13
N PRO A 55 5.22 -8.27 3.12
CA PRO A 55 4.37 -8.61 4.25
C PRO A 55 4.08 -7.38 5.12
N GLU A 56 2.90 -7.37 5.77
CA GLU A 56 2.54 -6.34 6.76
C GLU A 56 3.61 -6.25 7.87
N ASN A 57 4.11 -5.04 8.14
CA ASN A 57 4.96 -4.81 9.30
C ASN A 57 4.11 -4.67 10.58
N LYS A 58 3.91 -5.81 11.26
CA LYS A 58 3.13 -5.88 12.50
C LYS A 58 3.82 -5.27 13.71
N VAL A 59 5.14 -5.02 13.65
CA VAL A 59 5.91 -4.47 14.77
C VAL A 59 5.72 -2.96 14.86
N THR A 60 5.87 -2.27 13.73
CA THR A 60 5.74 -0.80 13.68
C THR A 60 4.32 -0.35 13.35
N GLY A 61 3.49 -1.23 12.76
CA GLY A 61 2.20 -0.85 12.19
C GLY A 61 2.33 0.05 10.98
N LYS A 62 3.52 0.14 10.38
CA LYS A 62 3.82 0.96 9.19
C LYS A 62 4.49 0.09 8.15
N THR A 63 3.82 -0.11 7.02
CA THR A 63 4.37 -0.83 5.86
C THR A 63 4.57 0.14 4.71
N GLU A 64 5.78 0.17 4.17
CA GLU A 64 6.14 1.00 3.01
C GLU A 64 6.03 0.13 1.76
N LEU A 65 5.33 0.65 0.74
CA LEU A 65 5.24 0.07 -0.58
C LEU A 65 5.81 1.09 -1.58
N TYR A 66 6.26 0.57 -2.72
CA TYR A 66 6.78 1.40 -3.79
C TYR A 66 6.17 0.98 -5.13
N VAL A 67 5.74 1.97 -5.90
CA VAL A 67 5.48 1.80 -7.33
C VAL A 67 6.46 2.70 -8.07
N GLU A 68 7.15 2.16 -9.07
CA GLU A 68 8.09 2.96 -9.86
C GLU A 68 7.40 4.19 -10.51
N LYS A 69 8.21 5.16 -10.95
CA LYS A 69 7.82 6.56 -11.23
C LYS A 69 7.63 7.42 -9.96
N GLY A 70 8.29 7.04 -8.86
CA GLY A 70 8.37 7.87 -7.65
C GLY A 70 7.10 7.84 -6.80
N ILE A 71 6.29 6.79 -6.92
CA ILE A 71 5.05 6.62 -6.16
C ILE A 71 5.40 5.87 -4.87
N ASN A 72 5.49 6.62 -3.78
CA ASN A 72 5.77 6.10 -2.45
C ASN A 72 4.46 5.96 -1.68
N ILE A 73 4.23 4.79 -1.11
CA ILE A 73 2.98 4.48 -0.43
C ILE A 73 3.30 3.97 0.97
N ILE A 74 2.56 4.47 1.95
CA ILE A 74 2.67 4.03 3.34
C ILE A 74 1.29 3.56 3.79
N ILE A 75 1.22 2.32 4.25
CA ILE A 75 0.02 1.78 4.88
C ILE A 75 0.25 1.77 6.39
N TYR A 76 -0.56 2.56 7.10
CA TYR A 76 -0.58 2.61 8.56
C TYR A 76 -1.69 1.75 9.12
N LYS A 77 -1.35 0.91 10.10
CA LYS A 77 -2.29 0.20 10.97
C LYS A 77 -2.57 1.04 12.21
N LEU A 78 -3.75 1.62 12.30
CA LEU A 78 -4.16 2.47 13.41
C LEU A 78 -5.13 1.72 14.34
N PRO A 79 -4.83 1.61 15.65
CA PRO A 79 -5.75 1.01 16.59
C PRO A 79 -6.99 1.88 16.76
N LEU A 80 -8.17 1.26 16.77
CA LEU A 80 -9.40 1.94 17.15
C LEU A 80 -9.44 2.07 18.68
N ALA A 81 -9.29 3.30 19.17
CA ALA A 81 -9.56 3.62 20.56
C ALA A 81 -11.07 3.88 20.71
N TYR A 82 -11.75 3.07 21.52
CA TYR A 82 -13.09 3.40 21.99
C TYR A 82 -12.92 4.32 23.20
N ALA A 83 -13.27 5.59 23.05
CA ALA A 83 -13.48 6.47 24.20
C ALA A 83 -14.83 6.08 24.83
N PHE A 84 -14.79 5.52 26.03
CA PHE A 84 -15.97 5.26 26.86
C PHE A 84 -16.22 6.44 27.78
#